data_AF-A0AAP3E5K8-F1
#
_entry.id   AF-A0AAP3E5K8-F1
#
_cell.length_a   1.000
_cell.length_b   1.000
_cell.length_c   1.000
_cell.angle_alpha   90.00
_cell.angle_beta   90.00
_cell.angle_gamma   90.00
#
_symmetry.space_group_name_H-M   'P 1'
#
loop_
_entity.id
_entity.type
_entity.pdbx_description
1 polymer ?
#
loop_
_entity_poly.entity_id
_entity_poly.type
_entity_poly.pdbx_seq_one_letter_code
_entity_poly.pdbx_strand_id
1 'polypeptide(L)'
;MSQHRIRSPGAVSTVEDAAEQLGCSDVTDVARAAARHAACQLGDEYTDAVLAAAALRLATARGRHQTVPIDAVCQQFEVDQSAVAAVESVLVDTLQPPASPETVRHLRRTVITVRELLAAVESDRSCAPYRPGTALEGLDPAVASLLEQPLDQLDEVELRAHLERLEADLRMARLGVDLYLLVAE
;
A
#
# COMPACT_ATOMS: atom_id res chain seq x y z
N MET A 1 29.17 -22.57 14.26
CA MET A 1 29.71 -21.60 13.28
C MET A 1 28.60 -20.66 12.87
N SER A 2 28.24 -19.74 13.77
CA SER A 2 27.18 -18.76 13.52
C SER A 2 27.82 -17.52 12.93
N GLN A 3 27.54 -17.27 11.65
CA GLN A 3 28.06 -16.11 10.94
C GLN A 3 27.43 -14.84 11.53
N HIS A 4 28.21 -14.11 12.33
CA HIS A 4 28.01 -12.69 12.52
C HIS A 4 28.21 -12.01 11.17
N ARG A 5 27.11 -11.56 10.55
CA ARG A 5 27.21 -10.54 9.51
C ARG A 5 27.67 -9.26 10.20
N ILE A 6 28.97 -8.97 10.05
CA ILE A 6 29.54 -7.67 10.35
C ILE A 6 28.87 -6.69 9.38
N ARG A 7 28.01 -5.82 9.91
CA ARG A 7 27.44 -4.68 9.18
C ARG A 7 28.64 -3.79 8.83
N SER A 8 29.01 -3.73 7.55
CA SER A 8 30.02 -2.78 7.09
C SER A 8 29.52 -1.36 7.36
N PRO A 9 30.25 -0.52 8.10
CA PRO A 9 29.89 0.88 8.26
C PRO A 9 30.21 1.60 6.95
N GLY A 10 29.18 2.12 6.27
CA GLY A 10 29.36 3.03 5.14
C GLY A 10 28.52 2.80 3.89
N ALA A 11 27.64 1.79 3.83
CA ALA A 11 26.65 1.72 2.75
C ALA A 11 25.38 2.45 3.20
N VAL A 12 25.11 3.62 2.61
CA VAL A 12 23.79 4.26 2.71
C VAL A 12 22.77 3.21 2.29
N SER A 13 21.92 2.77 3.23
CA SER A 13 20.87 1.79 2.92
C SER A 13 19.99 2.41 1.84
N THR A 14 19.89 1.76 0.69
CA THR A 14 18.90 2.17 -0.32
C THR A 14 17.49 1.94 0.24
N VAL A 15 16.47 2.52 -0.41
CA VAL A 15 15.06 2.29 -0.03
C VAL A 15 14.74 0.80 -0.09
N GLU A 16 15.27 0.11 -1.10
CA GLU A 16 15.10 -1.32 -1.36
C GLU A 16 15.72 -2.15 -0.22
N ASP A 17 16.99 -1.89 0.12
CA ASP A 17 17.70 -2.62 1.16
C ASP A 17 17.03 -2.42 2.53
N ALA A 18 16.57 -1.19 2.81
CA ALA A 18 15.88 -0.87 4.05
C ALA A 18 14.52 -1.55 4.11
N ALA A 19 13.74 -1.52 3.02
CA ALA A 19 12.43 -2.14 2.95
C ALA A 19 12.53 -3.67 3.12
N GLU A 20 13.54 -4.32 2.54
CA GLU A 20 13.80 -5.74 2.74
C GLU A 20 14.14 -6.06 4.21
N GLN A 21 15.05 -5.29 4.83
CA GLN A 21 15.46 -5.52 6.22
C GLN A 21 14.32 -5.27 7.23
N LEU A 22 13.42 -4.34 6.91
CA LEU A 22 12.26 -4.01 7.72
C LEU A 22 11.02 -4.86 7.40
N GLY A 23 11.09 -5.73 6.39
CA GLY A 23 9.99 -6.62 6.00
C GLY A 23 8.80 -5.92 5.34
N CYS A 24 9.04 -4.80 4.66
CA CYS A 24 8.03 -3.99 3.97
C CYS A 24 8.33 -3.79 2.48
N SER A 25 8.91 -4.81 1.83
CA SER A 25 9.28 -4.74 0.41
C SER A 25 8.09 -4.45 -0.52
N ASP A 26 6.85 -4.67 -0.09
CA ASP A 26 5.64 -4.39 -0.86
C ASP A 26 5.38 -2.89 -1.09
N VAL A 27 5.99 -2.00 -0.30
CA VAL A 27 5.86 -0.54 -0.44
C VAL A 27 7.07 0.12 -1.09
N THR A 28 8.04 -0.66 -1.57
CA THR A 28 9.31 -0.16 -2.14
C THR A 28 9.09 0.85 -3.26
N ASP A 29 8.21 0.56 -4.21
CA ASP A 29 7.95 1.46 -5.35
C ASP A 29 7.33 2.79 -4.89
N VAL A 30 6.43 2.72 -3.89
CA VAL A 30 5.81 3.89 -3.25
C VAL A 30 6.85 4.72 -2.52
N ALA A 31 7.72 4.07 -1.75
CA ALA A 31 8.80 4.73 -1.01
C ALA A 31 9.80 5.38 -1.97
N ARG A 32 10.16 4.72 -3.08
CA ARG A 32 11.03 5.28 -4.11
C ARG A 32 10.41 6.52 -4.77
N ALA A 33 9.14 6.44 -5.16
CA ALA A 33 8.40 7.56 -5.73
C ALA A 33 8.34 8.75 -4.77
N ALA A 34 8.01 8.52 -3.50
CA ALA A 34 8.00 9.55 -2.46
C ALA A 34 9.40 10.13 -2.19
N ALA A 35 10.46 9.32 -2.17
CA ALA A 35 11.83 9.79 -1.98
C ALA A 35 12.29 10.69 -3.14
N ARG A 36 12.00 10.30 -4.40
CA ARG A 36 12.27 11.13 -5.58
C ARG A 36 11.54 12.47 -5.50
N HIS A 37 10.26 12.44 -5.14
CA HIS A 37 9.46 13.64 -4.95
C HIS A 37 10.01 14.54 -3.83
N ALA A 38 10.42 13.96 -2.70
CA ALA A 38 11.05 14.67 -1.60
C ALA A 38 12.37 15.32 -2.04
N ALA A 39 13.21 14.61 -2.80
CA ALA A 39 14.48 15.13 -3.30
C ALA A 39 14.29 16.34 -4.22
N CYS A 40 13.25 16.35 -5.06
CA CYS A 40 12.94 17.51 -5.90
C CYS A 40 12.53 18.76 -5.09
N GLN A 41 11.99 18.58 -3.87
CA GLN A 41 11.52 19.70 -3.05
C GLN A 41 12.53 20.13 -1.97
N LEU A 42 13.27 19.17 -1.41
CA LEU A 42 14.02 19.31 -0.15
C LEU A 42 15.48 18.85 -0.26
N GLY A 43 15.95 18.46 -1.46
CA GLY A 43 17.29 17.89 -1.66
C GLY A 43 18.45 18.82 -1.29
N ASP A 44 18.23 20.13 -1.28
CA ASP A 44 19.23 21.11 -0.83
C ASP A 44 19.31 21.23 0.70
N GLU A 45 18.27 20.79 1.42
CA GLU A 45 18.13 20.95 2.87
C GLU A 45 18.43 19.66 3.64
N TYR A 46 18.15 18.50 3.03
CA TYR A 46 18.26 17.19 3.69
C TYR A 46 19.01 16.18 2.83
N THR A 47 19.75 15.29 3.49
CA THR A 47 20.46 14.19 2.82
C THR A 47 19.51 13.15 2.26
N ASP A 48 19.90 12.45 1.18
CA ASP A 48 19.15 11.34 0.59
C ASP A 48 18.71 10.27 1.60
N ALA A 49 19.52 9.98 2.61
CA ALA A 49 19.19 9.02 3.66
C ALA A 49 17.97 9.45 4.51
N VAL A 50 17.89 10.74 4.84
CA VAL A 50 16.74 11.31 5.58
C VAL A 50 15.49 11.30 4.70
N LEU A 51 15.65 11.66 3.42
CA LEU A 51 14.55 11.65 2.45
C LEU A 51 14.00 10.22 2.24
N ALA A 52 14.89 9.24 2.08
CA ALA A 52 14.55 7.83 1.93
C ALA A 52 13.88 7.26 3.20
N ALA A 53 14.38 7.60 4.39
CA ALA A 53 13.78 7.23 5.66
C ALA A 53 12.34 7.77 5.80
N ALA A 54 12.15 9.07 5.59
CA ALA A 54 10.84 9.70 5.66
C ALA A 54 9.86 9.12 4.62
N ALA A 55 10.33 8.92 3.39
CA ALA A 55 9.55 8.33 2.31
C ALA A 55 9.12 6.88 2.59
N LEU A 56 10.02 6.05 3.15
CA LEU A 56 9.69 4.67 3.54
C LEU A 56 8.63 4.65 4.65
N ARG A 57 8.79 5.53 5.65
CA ARG A 57 7.82 5.63 6.74
C ARG A 57 6.44 6.06 6.22
N LEU A 58 6.38 7.09 5.37
CA LEU A 58 5.15 7.52 4.70
C LEU A 58 4.52 6.38 3.89
N ALA A 59 5.30 5.66 3.10
CA ALA A 59 4.84 4.56 2.27
C ALA A 59 4.23 3.43 3.11
N THR A 60 4.83 3.10 4.26
CA THR A 60 4.26 2.12 5.19
C THR A 60 2.99 2.64 5.87
N ALA A 61 2.92 3.94 6.18
CA ALA A 61 1.72 4.56 6.76
C ALA A 61 0.54 4.61 5.79
N ARG A 62 0.80 4.81 4.50
CA ARG A 62 -0.19 4.75 3.40
C ARG A 62 -0.34 3.34 2.82
N GLY A 63 0.36 2.35 3.39
CA GLY A 63 0.41 0.98 2.91
C GLY A 63 -0.73 0.10 3.41
N ARG A 64 -0.57 -1.22 3.22
CA ARG A 64 -1.53 -2.23 3.71
C ARG A 64 -1.20 -2.71 5.13
N HIS A 65 0.07 -2.58 5.52
CA HIS A 65 0.63 -3.13 6.73
C HIS A 65 0.74 -2.08 7.85
N GLN A 66 1.21 -2.52 9.01
CA GLN A 66 1.49 -1.62 10.11
C GLN A 66 2.60 -0.64 9.71
N THR A 67 2.41 0.64 10.04
CA THR A 67 3.44 1.66 9.86
C THR A 67 4.71 1.27 10.59
N VAL A 68 5.85 1.35 9.92
CA VAL A 68 7.14 1.07 10.55
C VAL A 68 7.44 2.17 11.57
N PRO A 69 7.80 1.82 12.83
CA PRO A 69 8.17 2.79 13.84
C PRO A 69 9.35 3.68 13.42
N ILE A 70 9.35 4.94 13.87
CA ILE A 70 10.30 5.95 13.39
C ILE A 70 11.73 5.62 13.82
N ASP A 71 11.87 5.08 15.01
CA ASP A 71 13.11 4.58 15.59
C ASP A 71 13.72 3.44 14.75
N ALA A 72 12.89 2.52 14.26
CA ALA A 72 13.34 1.44 13.40
C ALA A 72 13.87 1.95 12.05
N VAL A 73 13.17 2.92 11.44
CA VAL A 73 13.64 3.55 10.20
C VAL A 73 14.91 4.37 10.44
N CYS A 74 14.97 5.17 11.51
CA CYS A 74 16.16 5.97 11.83
C CYS A 74 17.38 5.10 12.09
N GLN A 75 17.22 3.98 12.80
CA GLN A 75 18.29 3.00 13.03
C GLN A 75 18.75 2.35 11.73
N GLN A 76 17.84 2.12 10.79
CA GLN A 76 18.15 1.49 9.51
C GLN A 76 18.97 2.40 8.60
N PHE A 77 18.66 3.70 8.57
CA PHE A 77 19.33 4.69 7.73
C PHE A 77 20.46 5.46 8.44
N GLU A 78 20.65 5.25 9.75
CA GLU A 78 21.61 5.97 10.60
C GLU A 78 21.39 7.49 10.59
N VAL A 79 20.12 7.92 10.68
CA VAL A 79 19.68 9.32 10.59
C VAL A 79 19.01 9.83 11.86
N ASP A 80 18.94 11.15 12.01
CA ASP A 80 18.28 11.80 13.13
C ASP A 80 16.75 11.77 13.01
N GLN A 81 16.09 11.45 14.12
CA GLN A 81 14.62 11.31 14.18
C GLN A 81 13.89 12.63 13.90
N SER A 82 14.44 13.77 14.33
CA SER A 82 13.78 15.07 14.13
C SER A 82 13.82 15.49 12.66
N ALA A 83 14.92 15.19 11.96
CA ALA A 83 15.05 15.43 10.53
C ALA A 83 14.06 14.56 9.73
N VAL A 84 13.94 13.27 10.06
CA VAL A 84 12.97 12.36 9.41
C VAL A 84 11.54 12.84 9.65
N ALA A 85 11.20 13.24 10.88
CA ALA A 85 9.86 13.73 11.21
C ALA A 85 9.53 15.05 10.48
N ALA A 86 10.51 15.94 10.31
CA ALA A 86 10.33 17.18 9.57
C ALA A 86 10.02 16.92 8.09
N VAL A 87 10.80 16.04 7.44
CA VAL A 87 10.55 15.66 6.04
C VAL A 87 9.23 14.92 5.88
N GLU A 88 8.90 13.99 6.80
CA GLU A 88 7.62 13.28 6.78
C GLU A 88 6.44 14.26 6.88
N SER A 89 6.53 15.28 7.74
CA SER A 89 5.50 16.32 7.84
C SER A 89 5.31 17.08 6.53
N VAL A 90 6.39 17.51 5.89
CA VAL A 90 6.31 18.22 4.61
C VAL A 90 5.67 17.33 3.54
N LEU A 91 6.03 16.05 3.47
CA LEU A 91 5.43 15.12 2.53
C LEU A 91 3.93 14.90 2.80
N VAL A 92 3.52 14.82 4.06
CA VAL A 92 2.10 14.71 4.44
C VAL A 92 1.32 15.95 4.04
N ASP A 93 1.90 17.14 4.18
CA ASP A 93 1.26 18.41 3.87
C ASP A 93 1.20 18.69 2.35
N THR A 94 2.16 18.18 1.59
CA THR A 94 2.27 18.43 0.13
C THR A 94 1.58 17.39 -0.73
N LEU A 95 1.51 16.13 -0.29
CA LEU A 95 0.83 15.06 -1.02
C LEU A 95 -0.62 14.96 -0.57
N GLN A 96 -1.56 14.91 -1.53
CA GLN A 96 -2.97 14.72 -1.23
C GLN A 96 -3.18 13.60 -0.19
N PRO A 97 -4.01 13.82 0.84
CA PRO A 97 -4.25 12.81 1.85
C PRO A 97 -4.92 11.57 1.24
N PRO A 98 -4.75 10.40 1.89
CA PRO A 98 -5.53 9.24 1.55
C PRO A 98 -7.03 9.51 1.69
N ALA A 99 -7.84 8.68 1.04
CA ALA A 99 -9.28 8.65 1.28
C ALA A 99 -9.58 8.34 2.75
N SER A 100 -10.81 8.64 3.18
CA SER A 100 -11.21 8.41 4.57
C SER A 100 -11.04 6.92 4.96
N PRO A 101 -10.77 6.61 6.24
CA PRO A 101 -10.70 5.22 6.71
C PRO A 101 -11.98 4.42 6.41
N GLU A 102 -13.13 5.09 6.35
CA GLU A 102 -14.40 4.47 5.96
C GLU A 102 -14.41 4.06 4.49
N THR A 103 -14.01 4.96 3.58
CA THR A 103 -13.88 4.67 2.14
C THR A 103 -12.90 3.51 1.89
N VAL A 104 -11.73 3.52 2.55
CA VAL A 104 -10.74 2.44 2.41
C VAL A 104 -11.28 1.11 2.92
N ARG A 105 -12.00 1.10 4.06
CA ARG A 105 -12.65 -0.11 4.59
C ARG A 105 -13.73 -0.63 3.66
N HIS A 106 -14.53 0.26 3.10
CA HIS A 106 -15.57 -0.07 2.12
C HIS A 106 -14.96 -0.74 0.88
N LEU A 107 -14.00 -0.09 0.21
CA LEU A 107 -13.31 -0.65 -0.96
C LEU A 107 -12.63 -1.99 -0.65
N ARG A 108 -11.98 -2.13 0.51
CA ARG A 108 -11.36 -3.40 0.93
C ARG A 108 -12.38 -4.53 1.05
N ARG A 109 -13.55 -4.26 1.63
CA ARG A 109 -14.63 -5.25 1.73
C ARG A 109 -15.10 -5.66 0.34
N THR A 110 -15.34 -4.69 -0.54
CA THR A 110 -15.74 -4.93 -1.93
C THR A 110 -14.72 -5.80 -2.68
N VAL A 111 -13.42 -5.51 -2.56
CA VAL A 111 -12.35 -6.33 -3.17
C VAL A 111 -12.36 -7.77 -2.64
N ILE A 112 -12.51 -7.97 -1.33
CA ILE A 112 -12.55 -9.32 -0.73
C ILE A 112 -13.75 -10.09 -1.28
N THR A 113 -14.93 -9.47 -1.30
CA THR A 113 -16.16 -10.08 -1.82
C THR A 113 -16.02 -10.50 -3.28
N VAL A 114 -15.51 -9.62 -4.16
CA VAL A 114 -15.34 -9.94 -5.58
C VAL A 114 -14.29 -11.04 -5.77
N ARG A 115 -13.24 -11.06 -4.96
CA ARG A 115 -12.23 -12.15 -5.00
C ARG A 115 -12.82 -13.49 -4.59
N GLU A 116 -13.68 -13.52 -3.57
CA GLU A 116 -14.39 -14.73 -3.15
C GLU A 116 -15.37 -15.23 -4.24
N LEU A 117 -16.07 -14.31 -4.92
CA LEU A 117 -16.90 -14.65 -6.07
C LEU A 117 -16.08 -15.24 -7.22
N LEU A 118 -14.97 -14.60 -7.58
CA LEU A 118 -14.08 -15.10 -8.64
C LEU A 118 -13.56 -16.51 -8.29
N ALA A 119 -13.10 -16.73 -7.06
CA ALA A 119 -12.63 -18.03 -6.61
C ALA A 119 -13.73 -19.12 -6.69
N ALA A 120 -14.99 -18.76 -6.40
CA ALA A 120 -16.14 -19.65 -6.54
C ALA A 120 -16.43 -20.01 -8.00
N VAL A 121 -16.33 -19.03 -8.91
CA VAL A 121 -16.48 -19.26 -10.36
C VAL A 121 -15.35 -20.15 -10.89
N GLU A 122 -14.11 -19.88 -10.51
CA GLU A 122 -12.91 -20.64 -10.92
C GLU A 122 -12.90 -22.09 -10.39
N SER A 123 -13.52 -22.35 -9.23
CA SER A 123 -13.55 -23.68 -8.60
C SER A 123 -14.72 -24.56 -9.10
N ASP A 124 -15.06 -24.46 -10.38
CA ASP A 124 -16.15 -25.21 -11.03
C ASP A 124 -17.52 -24.98 -10.37
N ARG A 125 -17.70 -23.83 -9.72
CA ARG A 125 -18.97 -23.41 -9.10
C ARG A 125 -19.45 -24.35 -7.98
N SER A 126 -18.53 -25.17 -7.46
CA SER A 126 -18.78 -26.21 -6.46
C SER A 126 -18.76 -25.68 -5.02
N CYS A 127 -18.01 -24.60 -4.78
CA CYS A 127 -18.01 -23.86 -3.52
C CYS A 127 -18.89 -22.61 -3.69
N ALA A 128 -20.06 -22.60 -3.05
CA ALA A 128 -20.84 -21.39 -2.95
C ALA A 128 -19.99 -20.30 -2.24
N PRO A 129 -19.90 -19.07 -2.79
CA PRO A 129 -19.19 -18.00 -2.13
C PRO A 129 -19.79 -17.81 -0.74
N TYR A 130 -18.93 -17.57 0.25
CA TYR A 130 -19.39 -17.28 1.60
C TYR A 130 -20.31 -16.05 1.51
N ARG A 131 -21.60 -16.23 1.80
CA ARG A 131 -22.58 -15.16 1.92
C ARG A 131 -22.72 -14.81 3.39
N PRO A 132 -21.92 -13.89 3.96
CA PRO A 132 -22.16 -13.42 5.32
C PRO A 132 -23.55 -12.78 5.35
N GLY A 133 -24.50 -13.48 5.96
CA GLY A 133 -25.95 -13.22 5.91
C GLY A 133 -26.42 -11.89 6.52
N THR A 134 -25.53 -10.94 6.76
CA THR A 134 -25.82 -9.61 7.32
C THR A 134 -24.84 -8.52 6.83
N ALA A 135 -23.94 -8.80 5.87
CA ALA A 135 -22.82 -7.90 5.52
C ALA A 135 -22.94 -7.21 4.15
N LEU A 136 -24.12 -7.21 3.53
CA LEU A 136 -24.40 -6.43 2.31
C LEU A 136 -24.52 -4.92 2.59
N GLU A 137 -24.74 -4.54 3.86
CA GLU A 137 -24.78 -3.14 4.26
C GLU A 137 -23.43 -2.46 4.01
N GLY A 138 -23.44 -1.54 3.06
CA GLY A 138 -22.24 -0.85 2.63
C GLY A 138 -21.34 -1.70 1.74
N LEU A 139 -21.89 -2.57 0.88
CA LEU A 139 -21.23 -2.98 -0.36
C LEU A 139 -21.65 -2.05 -1.50
N ASP A 140 -20.80 -1.97 -2.53
CA ASP A 140 -21.16 -1.31 -3.77
C ASP A 140 -22.42 -1.98 -4.38
N PRO A 141 -23.44 -1.23 -4.81
CA PRO A 141 -24.68 -1.81 -5.36
C PRO A 141 -24.46 -2.74 -6.56
N ALA A 142 -23.45 -2.51 -7.38
CA ALA A 142 -23.12 -3.39 -8.49
C ALA A 142 -22.60 -4.74 -7.98
N VAL A 143 -21.77 -4.73 -6.94
CA VAL A 143 -21.25 -5.96 -6.31
C VAL A 143 -22.35 -6.70 -5.54
N ALA A 144 -23.26 -5.98 -4.87
CA ALA A 144 -24.43 -6.59 -4.26
C ALA A 144 -25.29 -7.32 -5.32
N SER A 145 -25.48 -6.71 -6.50
CA SER A 145 -26.22 -7.32 -7.61
C SER A 145 -25.53 -8.57 -8.17
N LEU A 146 -24.19 -8.62 -8.18
CA LEU A 146 -23.44 -9.81 -8.59
C LEU A 146 -23.63 -10.97 -7.59
N LEU A 147 -23.72 -10.67 -6.29
CA LEU A 147 -23.93 -11.70 -5.26
C LEU A 147 -25.29 -12.38 -5.36
N GLU A 148 -26.29 -11.71 -5.93
CA GLU A 148 -27.63 -12.26 -6.14
C GLU A 148 -27.72 -13.18 -7.37
N GLN A 149 -26.78 -13.04 -8.32
CA GLN A 149 -26.76 -13.85 -9.53
C GLN A 149 -26.30 -15.28 -9.26
N PRO A 150 -26.88 -16.26 -9.98
CA PRO A 150 -26.33 -17.61 -10.04
C PRO A 150 -24.88 -17.59 -10.53
N LEU A 151 -23.98 -18.34 -9.88
CA LEU A 151 -22.55 -18.41 -10.26
C LEU A 151 -22.36 -18.81 -11.71
N ASP A 152 -23.33 -19.53 -12.29
CA ASP A 152 -23.24 -20.01 -13.65
C ASP A 152 -23.43 -18.93 -14.73
N GLN A 153 -23.99 -17.80 -14.32
CA GLN A 153 -24.25 -16.63 -15.15
C GLN A 153 -23.16 -15.55 -15.03
N LEU A 154 -22.21 -15.74 -14.11
CA LEU A 154 -21.10 -14.82 -13.94
C LEU A 154 -20.00 -15.10 -14.98
N ASP A 155 -19.56 -14.04 -15.65
CA ASP A 155 -18.42 -14.07 -16.55
C ASP A 155 -17.11 -13.90 -15.76
N GLU A 156 -16.27 -14.93 -15.80
CA GLU A 156 -14.96 -14.97 -15.14
C GLU A 156 -14.02 -13.85 -15.62
N VAL A 157 -14.03 -13.54 -16.92
CA VAL A 157 -13.17 -12.51 -17.53
C VAL A 157 -13.61 -11.13 -17.06
N GLU A 158 -14.92 -10.87 -17.04
CA GLU A 158 -15.45 -9.60 -16.54
C GLU A 158 -15.19 -9.43 -15.04
N LEU A 159 -15.33 -10.51 -14.25
CA LEU A 159 -15.01 -10.51 -12.82
C LEU A 159 -13.54 -10.22 -12.54
N ARG A 160 -12.61 -10.81 -13.30
CA ARG A 160 -11.18 -10.50 -13.19
C ARG A 160 -10.89 -9.03 -13.49
N ALA A 161 -11.41 -8.51 -14.59
CA ALA A 161 -11.24 -7.10 -14.96
C ALA A 161 -11.85 -6.15 -13.91
N HIS A 162 -12.98 -6.52 -13.33
CA HIS A 162 -13.61 -5.75 -12.26
C HIS A 162 -12.76 -5.76 -10.98
N LEU A 163 -12.23 -6.93 -10.58
CA LEU A 163 -11.33 -7.07 -9.44
C LEU A 163 -10.07 -6.22 -9.60
N GLU A 164 -9.43 -6.27 -10.77
CA GLU A 164 -8.25 -5.47 -11.08
C GLU A 164 -8.52 -3.96 -10.91
N ARG A 165 -9.66 -3.47 -11.41
CA ARG A 165 -10.08 -2.07 -11.25
C ARG A 165 -10.27 -1.70 -9.78
N LEU A 166 -10.97 -2.53 -9.01
CA LEU A 166 -11.20 -2.30 -7.59
C LEU A 166 -9.90 -2.32 -6.77
N GLU A 167 -8.94 -3.15 -7.15
CA GLU A 167 -7.62 -3.18 -6.52
C GLU A 167 -6.81 -1.92 -6.82
N ALA A 168 -6.92 -1.37 -8.04
CA ALA A 168 -6.35 -0.09 -8.41
C ALA A 168 -7.01 1.07 -7.64
N ASP A 169 -8.34 1.09 -7.55
CA ASP A 169 -9.10 2.09 -6.79
C ASP A 169 -8.73 2.05 -5.29
N LEU A 170 -8.61 0.85 -4.71
CA LEU A 170 -8.17 0.68 -3.34
C LEU A 170 -6.72 1.15 -3.13
N ARG A 171 -5.83 0.93 -4.10
CA ARG A 171 -4.44 1.42 -4.05
C ARG A 171 -4.44 2.95 -4.10
N MET A 172 -5.16 3.57 -5.03
CA MET A 172 -5.28 5.02 -5.13
C MET A 172 -5.89 5.64 -3.86
N ALA A 173 -6.96 5.05 -3.33
CA ALA A 173 -7.60 5.50 -2.09
C ALA A 173 -6.65 5.47 -0.89
N ARG A 174 -5.73 4.49 -0.82
CA ARG A 174 -4.73 4.38 0.24
C ARG A 174 -3.56 5.35 0.09
N LEU A 175 -3.13 5.61 -1.14
CA LEU A 175 -1.97 6.46 -1.40
C LEU A 175 -2.34 7.94 -1.46
N GLY A 176 -3.57 8.28 -1.84
CA GLY A 176 -3.91 9.60 -2.37
C GLY A 176 -3.53 9.69 -3.86
N VAL A 177 -4.16 10.61 -4.59
CA VAL A 177 -4.02 10.70 -6.05
C VAL A 177 -2.58 11.03 -6.46
N ASP A 178 -1.95 12.02 -5.83
CA ASP A 178 -0.60 12.46 -6.20
C ASP A 178 0.43 11.33 -6.07
N LEU A 179 0.45 10.67 -4.92
CA LEU A 179 1.39 9.58 -4.67
C LEU A 179 1.08 8.34 -5.53
N TYR A 180 -0.19 8.11 -5.87
CA TYR A 180 -0.57 7.05 -6.81
C TYR A 180 -0.02 7.33 -8.23
N LEU A 181 -0.11 8.58 -8.70
CA LEU A 181 0.41 8.98 -10.01
C LEU A 181 1.94 8.90 -10.06
N LEU A 182 2.63 9.37 -9.01
CA LEU A 182 4.10 9.29 -8.92
C LEU A 182 4.66 7.86 -8.97
N VAL A 183 3.85 6.85 -8.63
CA VAL A 183 4.23 5.43 -8.71
C VAL A 183 3.99 4.85 -10.11
N ALA A 184 3.07 5.45 -10.88
CA ALA A 184 2.75 5.02 -12.24
C ALA A 184 3.71 5.59 -13.30
N GLU A 185 4.53 6.59 -12.93
CA GLU A 185 5.58 7.23 -13.74
C GLU A 185 6.94 6.49 -13.69
#